data_AF-A0A150KMB4-F1
#
_entry.id   AF-A0A150KMB4-F1
#
_cell.length_a   1.000
_cell.length_b   1.000
_cell.length_c   1.000
_cell.angle_alpha   90.00
_cell.angle_beta   90.00
_cell.angle_gamma   90.00
#
_symmetry.space_group_name_H-M   'P 1'
#
loop_
_entity.id
_entity.type
_entity.pdbx_description
1 polymer ?
#
loop_
_entity_poly.entity_id
_entity_poly.type
_entity_poly.pdbx_seq_one_letter_code
_entity_poly.pdbx_strand_id
1 'polypeptide(L)'
;MGMGFYWAGLLFWVLSGAYFFLFIGGLLARSWRALVASGIAVILPSLYFFGAENWLRLAILLPFLSFILAYLVRKKDPYKIV
;
A
#
# COMPACT_ATOMS: atom_id res chain seq x y z
N MET A 1 -11.79 -5.15 27.40
CA MET A 1 -10.98 -5.19 26.15
C MET A 1 -9.51 -5.16 26.54
N GLY A 2 -8.75 -6.22 26.28
CA GLY A 2 -7.35 -6.33 26.70
C GLY A 2 -6.41 -5.48 25.84
N MET A 3 -5.19 -5.23 26.34
CA MET A 3 -4.17 -4.41 25.66
C MET A 3 -3.90 -4.81 24.20
N GLY A 4 -4.07 -6.08 23.83
CA GLY A 4 -3.85 -6.57 22.46
C GLY A 4 -4.72 -5.92 21.38
N PHE A 5 -5.96 -5.53 21.70
CA PHE A 5 -6.85 -4.87 20.72
C PHE A 5 -6.35 -3.47 20.35
N TYR A 6 -5.78 -2.74 21.32
CA TYR A 6 -5.20 -1.42 21.10
C TYR A 6 -3.95 -1.49 20.21
N TRP A 7 -3.08 -2.49 20.41
CA TRP A 7 -1.89 -2.68 19.59
C TRP A 7 -2.21 -3.05 18.15
N ALA A 8 -3.20 -3.92 17.93
CA ALA A 8 -3.65 -4.28 16.58
C ALA A 8 -4.23 -3.07 15.84
N GLY A 9 -5.05 -2.26 16.51
CA GLY A 9 -5.58 -1.02 15.94
C GLY A 9 -4.49 0.00 15.63
N LEU A 10 -3.54 0.19 16.55
CA LEU A 10 -2.39 1.10 16.32
C LEU A 10 -1.56 0.66 15.11
N LEU A 11 -1.27 -0.64 15.00
CA LEU A 11 -0.55 -1.20 13.85
C LEU A 11 -1.30 -0.93 12.54
N PHE A 12 -2.62 -1.16 12.52
CA PHE A 12 -3.45 -0.86 11.34
C PHE A 12 -3.34 0.60 10.91
N TRP A 13 -3.46 1.54 11.87
CA TRP A 13 -3.36 2.97 11.58
C TRP A 13 -1.97 3.39 11.11
N VAL A 14 -0.90 2.86 11.74
CA VAL A 14 0.48 3.13 11.33
C VAL A 14 0.75 2.62 9.92
N LEU A 15 0.36 1.37 9.62
CA LEU A 15 0.53 0.79 8.28
C LEU A 15 -0.26 1.56 7.22
N SER A 16 -1.49 1.97 7.53
CA SER A 16 -2.33 2.77 6.64
C SER A 16 -1.73 4.15 6.40
N GLY A 17 -1.24 4.83 7.43
CA GLY A 17 -0.54 6.10 7.30
C GLY A 17 0.73 5.97 6.46
N ALA A 18 1.58 4.98 6.78
CA ALA A 18 2.81 4.70 6.02
C ALA A 18 2.52 4.41 4.55
N TYR A 19 1.44 3.67 4.25
CA TYR A 19 0.97 3.47 2.88
C TYR A 19 0.75 4.79 2.15
N PHE A 20 -0.02 5.73 2.71
CA PHE A 20 -0.30 7.00 2.04
C PHE A 20 0.98 7.83 1.83
N PHE A 21 1.85 7.92 2.84
CA PHE A 21 3.11 8.64 2.71
C PHE A 21 4.02 8.04 1.62
N LEU A 22 4.18 6.71 1.61
CA LEU A 22 5.00 6.01 0.63
C LEU A 22 4.38 6.01 -0.77
N PHE A 23 3.06 5.89 -0.87
CA PHE A 23 2.36 5.86 -2.16
C PHE A 23 2.41 7.23 -2.83
N ILE A 24 2.02 8.30 -2.12
CA ILE A 24 2.06 9.66 -2.65
C ILE A 24 3.51 10.07 -2.91
N GLY A 25 4.41 9.87 -1.94
CA GLY A 25 5.83 10.16 -2.11
C GLY A 25 6.47 9.37 -3.25
N GLY A 26 6.11 8.11 -3.42
CA GLY A 26 6.58 7.25 -4.51
C GLY A 26 6.06 7.67 -5.88
N LEU A 27 4.81 8.14 -5.96
CA LEU A 27 4.24 8.69 -7.19
C LEU A 27 4.93 10.00 -7.58
N LEU A 28 5.08 10.92 -6.62
CA LEU A 28 5.73 12.22 -6.84
C LEU A 28 7.20 12.07 -7.23
N ALA A 29 7.94 11.22 -6.52
CA ALA A 29 9.35 10.96 -6.79
C ALA A 29 9.57 9.98 -7.96
N ARG A 30 8.52 9.47 -8.60
CA ARG A 30 8.60 8.38 -9.60
C ARG A 30 9.46 7.21 -9.11
N SER A 31 9.37 6.87 -7.82
CA SER A 31 10.16 5.81 -7.20
C SER A 31 9.38 4.51 -7.17
N TRP A 32 9.74 3.57 -8.05
CA TRP A 32 9.13 2.24 -8.06
C TRP A 32 9.32 1.50 -6.73
N ARG A 33 10.46 1.70 -6.05
CA ARG A 33 10.75 1.08 -4.74
C ARG A 33 9.79 1.56 -3.67
N ALA A 34 9.51 2.87 -3.63
CA ALA A 34 8.55 3.45 -2.68
C ALA A 34 7.12 2.94 -2.94
N LEU A 35 6.73 2.77 -4.20
CA LEU A 35 5.43 2.20 -4.58
C LEU A 35 5.30 0.70 -4.24
N VAL A 36 6.38 -0.07 -4.37
CA VAL A 36 6.41 -1.46 -3.86
C VAL A 36 6.27 -1.47 -2.34
N ALA A 37 7.04 -0.63 -1.63
CA ALA A 37 6.98 -0.54 -0.17
C ALA A 37 5.58 -0.12 0.32
N SER A 38 4.91 0.82 -0.37
CA SER A 38 3.53 1.19 -0.05
C SER A 38 2.58 0.00 -0.26
N GLY A 39 2.71 -0.71 -1.39
CA GLY A 39 1.91 -1.90 -1.66
C GLY A 39 2.04 -2.96 -0.57
N ILE A 40 3.25 -3.20 -0.08
CA ILE A 40 3.49 -4.13 1.05
C ILE A 40 2.84 -3.61 2.34
N ALA A 41 3.01 -2.33 2.65
CA ALA A 41 2.46 -1.72 3.87
C ALA A 41 0.93 -1.85 3.97
N VAL A 42 0.22 -1.81 2.84
CA VAL A 42 -1.25 -1.88 2.80
C VAL A 42 -1.82 -3.30 2.68
N ILE A 43 -0.99 -4.35 2.56
CA ILE A 43 -1.49 -5.75 2.49
C ILE A 43 -2.34 -6.07 3.72
N LEU A 44 -1.78 -5.97 4.92
CA LEU A 44 -2.50 -6.30 6.15
C LEU A 44 -3.73 -5.41 6.36
N PRO A 45 -3.65 -4.07 6.23
CA PRO A 45 -4.83 -3.22 6.27
C PRO A 45 -5.92 -3.60 5.25
N SER A 46 -5.54 -4.00 4.04
CA SER A 46 -6.50 -4.33 2.98
C SER A 46 -7.24 -5.64 3.26
N LEU A 47 -6.56 -6.64 3.84
CA LEU A 47 -7.15 -7.93 4.19
C LEU A 47 -8.20 -7.82 5.30
N TYR A 48 -8.12 -6.79 6.15
CA TYR A 48 -9.17 -6.48 7.13
C TYR A 48 -10.55 -6.32 6.46
N PHE A 49 -10.59 -5.79 5.23
CA PHE A 49 -11.82 -5.57 4.47
C PHE A 49 -12.24 -6.77 3.61
N PHE A 50 -11.59 -7.94 3.73
CA PHE A 50 -11.92 -9.12 2.92
C PHE A 50 -13.37 -9.59 3.09
N GLY A 51 -13.88 -9.55 4.32
CA GLY A 51 -15.25 -9.92 4.67
C GLY A 51 -16.25 -8.76 4.57
N ALA A 52 -15.87 -7.60 4.04
CA ALA A 52 -16.80 -6.48 3.91
C ALA A 52 -17.82 -6.74 2.78
N GLU A 53 -19.10 -6.51 3.05
CA GLU A 53 -20.20 -6.69 2.07
C GLU A 53 -20.50 -5.43 1.26
N ASN A 54 -19.72 -4.36 1.45
CA ASN A 54 -19.93 -3.07 0.83
C ASN A 54 -18.74 -2.66 -0.05
N TRP A 55 -18.79 -1.42 -0.54
CA TRP A 55 -17.75 -0.86 -1.42
C TRP A 55 -16.33 -0.86 -0.81
N LEU A 56 -16.20 -0.95 0.52
CA LEU A 56 -14.89 -1.05 1.19
C LEU A 56 -14.15 -2.34 0.86
N ARG A 57 -14.85 -3.38 0.39
CA ARG A 57 -14.22 -4.61 -0.13
C ARG A 57 -13.22 -4.32 -1.26
N LEU A 58 -13.40 -3.23 -2.01
CA LEU A 58 -12.45 -2.81 -3.05
C LEU A 58 -11.07 -2.42 -2.48
N ALA A 59 -10.95 -2.14 -1.17
CA ALA A 59 -9.67 -1.85 -0.54
C ALA A 59 -8.66 -3.01 -0.68
N ILE A 60 -9.14 -4.25 -0.86
CA ILE A 60 -8.32 -5.44 -1.16
C ILE A 60 -7.47 -5.24 -2.43
N LEU A 61 -7.90 -4.35 -3.33
CA LEU A 61 -7.20 -4.06 -4.57
C LEU A 61 -6.06 -3.04 -4.43
N LEU A 62 -5.94 -2.36 -3.27
CA LEU A 62 -4.90 -1.33 -3.05
C LEU A 62 -3.45 -1.85 -3.18
N PRO A 63 -3.08 -3.03 -2.66
CA PRO A 63 -1.74 -3.59 -2.88
C PRO A 63 -1.46 -3.79 -4.37
N PHE A 64 -2.44 -4.33 -5.11
CA PHE A 64 -2.31 -4.57 -6.55
C PHE A 64 -2.15 -3.27 -7.33
N LEU A 65 -2.94 -2.24 -7.00
CA LEU A 65 -2.81 -0.92 -7.61
C LEU A 65 -1.39 -0.36 -7.40
N SER A 66 -0.85 -0.48 -6.19
CA SER A 66 0.51 -0.04 -5.86
C SER A 66 1.57 -0.78 -6.67
N PHE A 67 1.45 -2.09 -6.80
CA PHE A 67 2.41 -2.90 -7.57
C PHE A 67 2.32 -2.64 -9.08
N ILE A 68 1.11 -2.45 -9.62
CA ILE A 68 0.93 -2.08 -11.03
C ILE A 68 1.59 -0.72 -11.30
N LEU A 69 1.34 0.28 -10.45
CA LEU A 69 1.97 1.59 -10.59
C LEU A 69 3.48 1.52 -10.44
N ALA A 70 4.00 0.73 -9.49
CA ALA A 70 5.43 0.49 -9.34
C ALA A 70 6.05 -0.08 -10.62
N TYR A 71 5.38 -1.07 -11.24
CA TYR A 71 5.82 -1.67 -12.50
C TYR A 71 5.84 -0.65 -13.64
N LEU A 72 4.78 0.14 -13.80
CA LEU A 72 4.68 1.17 -14.83
C LEU A 72 5.75 2.25 -14.66
N VAL A 73 6.03 2.66 -13.43
CA VAL A 73 7.09 3.63 -13.12
C VAL A 73 8.46 3.03 -13.42
N ARG A 74 8.74 1.79 -13.01
CA ARG A 74 10.01 1.10 -13.30
C ARG A 74 10.26 0.91 -14.80
N LYS A 75 9.21 0.72 -15.59
CA LYS A 75 9.31 0.57 -17.06
C LYS A 75 9.60 1.90 -17.76
N LYS A 76 9.13 3.02 -17.20
CA LYS A 76 9.33 4.37 -17.75
C LYS A 76 10.66 5.00 -17.32
N ASP A 77 11.48 4.30 -16.55
CA ASP A 77 12.79 4.77 -16.14
C ASP A 77 13.72 4.79 -17.37
N PRO A 78 14.12 5.99 -17.86
CA PRO A 78 14.83 6.15 -19.13
C PRO A 78 16.26 5.58 -19.12
N TYR A 79 16.73 5.07 -17.97
CA TYR A 79 18.05 4.45 -17.80
C TYR A 79 18.06 2.91 -17.87
N LYS A 80 16.97 2.28 -18.32
CA LYS A 80 16.96 0.85 -18.66
C LYS A 80 17.24 0.59 -20.15
N ILE A 81 18.45 0.91 -20.56
CA ILE A 81 19.12 0.28 -21.72
C ILE A 81 20.54 -0.08 -21.27
N VAL A 82 20.68 -1.20 -20.55
CA VAL A 82 21.81 -2.16 -20.63
C VAL A 82 21.26 -3.51 -20.18
#